data_AF-A0A3B0Z1V1-F1
#
_entry.id   AF-A0A3B0Z1V1-F1
#
_cell.length_a   1.000
_cell.length_b   1.000
_cell.length_c   1.000
_cell.angle_alpha   90.00
_cell.angle_beta   90.00
_cell.angle_gamma   90.00
#
_symmetry.space_group_name_H-M   'P 1'
#
loop_
_entity.id
_entity.type
_entity.pdbx_description
1 polymer ?
#
loop_
_entity_poly.entity_id
_entity_poly.type
_entity_poly.pdbx_seq_one_letter_code
_entity_poly.pdbx_strand_id
1 'polypeptide(L)'
;MRLLKVLGARAENIFMVDRKGIIRTSRHDLNCYKQEFAVDTELASLADAMRDADVFIGVSGPDLVNESMLSSMADKPIVFALSNPDPEIDPALAHKVRKDIIMATGRSDFPNQVNNVLGFPFIFRGALDVRARAINDAMQIAAVEGLRALTHEPVPAEILATYRKDHLEFGPDYIIPKPFDPRLMDFVPPAVAQAAIDSGVARCDFPKHYKSAPHL
;
A
#
# COMPACT_ATOMS: atom_id res chain seq x y z
N MET A 1 4.63 5.67 4.81
CA MET A 1 4.07 6.00 6.15
C MET A 1 3.34 7.33 6.21
N ARG A 2 3.85 8.44 5.64
CA ARG A 2 3.11 9.73 5.60
C ARG A 2 1.68 9.64 5.06
N LEU A 3 1.51 8.98 3.90
CA LEU A 3 0.19 8.81 3.30
C LEU A 3 -0.79 8.06 4.21
N LEU A 4 -0.33 7.07 4.99
CA LEU A 4 -1.19 6.39 5.98
C LEU A 4 -1.67 7.35 7.06
N LYS A 5 -0.81 8.27 7.54
CA LYS A 5 -1.19 9.31 8.51
C LYS A 5 -2.26 10.23 7.93
N VAL A 6 -2.09 10.65 6.67
CA VAL A 6 -3.06 11.49 5.96
C VAL A 6 -4.41 10.76 5.78
N LEU A 7 -4.38 9.45 5.55
CA LEU A 7 -5.58 8.59 5.48
C LEU A 7 -6.19 8.24 6.85
N GLY A 8 -5.64 8.76 7.96
CA GLY A 8 -6.22 8.65 9.29
C GLY A 8 -5.48 7.74 10.29
N ALA A 9 -4.35 7.14 9.90
CA ALA A 9 -3.54 6.38 10.85
C ALA A 9 -2.92 7.31 11.92
N ARG A 10 -3.17 7.01 13.19
CA ARG A 10 -2.63 7.80 14.31
C ARG A 10 -1.13 7.58 14.44
N ALA A 11 -0.37 8.67 14.62
CA ALA A 11 1.08 8.62 14.68
C ALA A 11 1.57 7.80 15.89
N GLU A 12 0.89 7.86 17.04
CA GLU A 12 1.26 7.08 18.22
C GLU A 12 1.14 5.56 18.03
N ASN A 13 0.41 5.10 17.01
CA ASN A 13 0.25 3.67 16.70
C ASN A 13 1.26 3.18 15.65
N ILE A 14 2.17 4.03 15.16
CA ILE A 14 3.13 3.66 14.10
C ILE A 14 4.52 3.52 14.69
N PHE A 15 5.00 2.28 14.80
CA PHE A 15 6.38 1.98 15.15
C PHE A 15 7.23 1.82 13.88
N MET A 16 8.08 2.81 13.58
CA MET A 16 9.06 2.67 12.51
C MET A 16 10.34 2.01 13.06
N VAL A 17 10.81 0.97 12.39
CA VAL A 17 11.97 0.18 12.80
C VAL A 17 13.05 0.30 11.73
N ASP A 18 14.29 0.59 12.13
CA ASP A 18 15.45 0.49 11.27
C ASP A 18 16.43 -0.58 11.76
N ARG A 19 17.60 -0.68 11.12
CA ARG A 19 18.64 -1.67 11.48
C ARG A 19 19.14 -1.58 12.93
N LYS A 20 18.86 -0.49 13.65
CA LYS A 20 19.23 -0.29 15.06
C LYS A 20 18.03 -0.36 16.01
N GLY A 21 16.88 -0.85 15.53
CA GLY A 21 15.65 -0.99 16.30
C GLY A 21 14.65 0.14 16.05
N ILE A 22 13.69 0.27 16.96
CA ILE A 22 12.63 1.28 16.87
C ILE A 22 13.25 2.69 16.83
N ILE A 23 12.69 3.55 15.98
CA ILE A 23 13.03 4.96 15.91
C ILE A 23 12.40 5.64 17.14
N ARG A 24 13.23 5.87 18.15
CA ARG A 24 12.82 6.49 19.43
C ARG A 24 13.31 7.92 19.55
N THR A 25 12.59 8.74 20.31
CA THR A 25 13.00 10.12 20.66
C THR A 25 14.34 10.17 21.39
N SER A 26 14.70 9.11 22.13
CA SER A 26 15.99 8.95 22.82
C SER A 26 17.18 8.65 21.89
N ARG A 27 16.96 8.38 20.60
CA ARG A 27 18.04 8.12 19.64
C ARG A 27 18.60 9.42 19.06
N HIS A 28 19.91 9.61 19.19
CA HIS A 28 20.61 10.79 18.68
C HIS A 28 21.17 10.63 17.26
N ASP A 29 21.08 9.43 16.66
CA ASP A 29 21.63 9.12 15.34
C ASP A 29 20.62 9.29 14.19
N LEU A 30 19.50 9.95 14.45
CA LEU A 30 18.38 10.08 13.52
C LEU A 30 18.55 11.28 12.59
N ASN A 31 18.36 11.06 11.28
CA ASN A 31 18.22 12.14 10.31
C ASN A 31 16.81 12.78 10.38
N CYS A 32 16.63 13.92 9.73
CA CYS A 32 15.37 14.69 9.76
C CYS A 32 14.14 13.89 9.28
N TYR A 33 14.31 12.95 8.35
CA TYR A 33 13.21 12.13 7.84
C TYR A 33 12.76 11.06 8.85
N LYS A 34 13.70 10.52 9.62
CA LYS A 34 13.42 9.55 10.68
C LYS A 34 12.82 10.21 11.91
N GLN A 35 13.27 11.41 12.25
CA GLN A 35 12.78 12.17 13.41
C GLN A 35 11.25 12.36 13.38
N GLU A 36 10.64 12.48 12.21
CA GLU A 36 9.17 12.56 12.06
C GLU A 36 8.43 11.32 12.60
N PHE A 37 9.09 10.16 12.63
CA PHE A 37 8.54 8.90 13.10
C PHE A 37 9.14 8.46 14.44
N ALA A 38 9.84 9.36 15.12
CA ALA A 38 10.37 9.08 16.44
C ALA A 38 9.24 9.03 17.48
N VAL A 39 9.18 7.92 18.23
CA VAL A 39 8.19 7.71 19.29
C VAL A 39 8.86 7.68 20.67
N ASP A 40 8.13 8.15 21.67
CA ASP A 40 8.55 8.03 23.07
C ASP A 40 8.04 6.69 23.63
N THR A 41 8.93 5.71 23.73
CA THR A 41 8.58 4.34 24.13
C THR A 41 9.80 3.58 24.66
N GLU A 42 9.55 2.63 25.55
CA GLU A 42 10.55 1.69 26.06
C GLU A 42 10.79 0.50 25.11
N LEU A 43 9.88 0.25 24.16
CA LEU A 43 10.04 -0.81 23.16
C LEU A 43 11.29 -0.54 22.31
N ALA A 44 12.09 -1.57 22.03
CA ALA A 44 13.38 -1.39 21.37
C ALA A 44 13.51 -2.13 20.03
N SER A 45 12.85 -3.28 19.87
CA SER A 45 13.11 -4.19 18.75
C SER A 45 11.92 -4.32 17.78
N LEU A 46 12.17 -4.94 16.62
CA LEU A 46 11.10 -5.36 15.71
C LEU A 46 10.12 -6.32 16.40
N ALA A 47 10.64 -7.28 17.17
CA ALA A 47 9.82 -8.25 17.90
C ALA A 47 8.90 -7.56 18.92
N ASP A 48 9.37 -6.50 19.57
CA ASP A 48 8.54 -5.69 20.47
C ASP A 48 7.44 -4.96 19.73
N ALA A 49 7.75 -4.35 18.57
CA ALA A 49 6.78 -3.63 17.75
C ALA A 49 5.73 -4.55 17.12
N MET A 50 6.04 -5.83 16.88
CA MET A 50 5.12 -6.80 16.28
C MET A 50 4.14 -7.42 17.27
N ARG A 51 4.43 -7.35 18.59
CA ARG A 51 3.53 -7.88 19.62
C ARG A 51 2.21 -7.10 19.60
N ASP A 52 1.09 -7.82 19.49
CA ASP A 52 -0.27 -7.29 19.39
C ASP A 52 -0.49 -6.30 18.23
N ALA A 53 0.40 -6.27 17.24
CA ALA A 53 0.26 -5.39 16.09
C ALA A 53 -0.79 -5.93 15.09
N ASP A 54 -1.66 -5.06 14.59
CA ASP A 54 -2.63 -5.38 13.54
C ASP A 54 -1.99 -5.47 12.15
N VAL A 55 -0.96 -4.66 11.90
CA VAL A 55 -0.36 -4.47 10.58
C VAL A 55 1.16 -4.46 10.65
N PHE A 56 1.81 -5.27 9.80
CA PHE A 56 3.23 -5.21 9.51
C PHE A 56 3.45 -4.81 8.05
N ILE A 57 4.34 -3.83 7.81
CA ILE A 57 4.75 -3.41 6.46
C ILE A 57 6.27 -3.46 6.36
N GLY A 58 6.77 -4.51 5.73
CA GLY A 58 8.17 -4.74 5.42
C GLY A 58 8.58 -4.16 4.07
N VAL A 59 9.62 -3.32 4.08
CA VAL A 59 10.28 -2.74 2.89
C VAL A 59 11.81 -2.68 3.09
N SER A 60 12.38 -3.65 3.81
CA SER A 60 13.75 -3.57 4.33
C SER A 60 14.72 -4.60 3.74
N GLY A 61 14.40 -5.89 3.87
CA GLY A 61 15.24 -6.99 3.42
C GLY A 61 14.67 -8.35 3.81
N PRO A 62 15.25 -9.45 3.31
CA PRO A 62 14.74 -10.80 3.52
C PRO A 62 14.91 -11.32 4.96
N ASP A 63 14.09 -12.30 5.32
CA ASP A 63 14.21 -13.15 6.53
C ASP A 63 14.31 -12.38 7.86
N LEU A 64 13.67 -11.21 7.95
CA LEU A 64 13.65 -10.38 9.16
C LEU A 64 12.60 -10.84 10.17
N VAL A 65 11.50 -11.43 9.70
CA VAL A 65 10.36 -11.82 10.53
C VAL A 65 10.36 -13.34 10.69
N ASN A 66 10.33 -13.80 11.94
CA ASN A 66 10.28 -15.23 12.27
C ASN A 66 8.88 -15.66 12.77
N GLU A 67 8.70 -16.98 12.93
CA GLU A 67 7.42 -17.57 13.35
C GLU A 67 6.90 -17.00 14.69
N SER A 68 7.79 -16.75 15.65
CA SER A 68 7.42 -16.22 16.96
C SER A 68 6.90 -14.79 16.88
N MET A 69 7.53 -13.93 16.08
CA MET A 69 7.07 -12.57 15.85
C MET A 69 5.69 -12.56 15.18
N LEU A 70 5.50 -13.38 14.14
CA LEU A 70 4.21 -13.47 13.45
C LEU A 70 3.10 -14.05 14.36
N SER A 71 3.44 -15.01 15.22
CA SER A 71 2.49 -15.57 16.20
C SER A 71 2.08 -14.55 17.27
N SER A 72 2.93 -13.55 17.54
CA SER A 72 2.67 -12.52 18.55
C SER A 72 1.78 -11.37 18.07
N MET A 73 1.50 -11.27 16.77
CA MET A 73 0.61 -10.26 16.21
C MET A 73 -0.85 -10.50 16.60
N ALA A 74 -1.67 -9.44 16.53
CA ALA A 74 -3.10 -9.50 16.81
C ALA A 74 -3.87 -10.48 15.89
N ASP A 75 -5.15 -10.71 16.18
CA ASP A 75 -6.04 -11.53 15.35
C ASP A 75 -6.22 -10.92 13.95
N LYS A 76 -6.27 -11.78 12.92
CA LYS A 76 -6.39 -11.40 11.50
C LYS A 76 -5.35 -10.35 11.04
N PRO A 77 -4.05 -10.60 11.23
CA PRO A 77 -3.03 -9.60 10.98
C PRO A 77 -2.85 -9.37 9.48
N ILE A 78 -2.59 -8.11 9.11
CA ILE A 78 -2.21 -7.72 7.76
C ILE A 78 -0.68 -7.70 7.68
N VAL A 79 -0.10 -8.54 6.82
CA VAL A 79 1.35 -8.68 6.69
C VAL A 79 1.76 -8.40 5.25
N PHE A 80 2.35 -7.23 5.03
CA PHE A 80 2.90 -6.82 3.75
C PHE A 80 4.41 -7.05 3.78
N ALA A 81 4.89 -8.17 3.22
CA ALA A 81 6.31 -8.51 3.12
C ALA A 81 6.81 -8.19 1.70
N LEU A 82 7.20 -6.93 1.48
CA LEU A 82 7.35 -6.35 0.15
C LEU A 82 8.80 -6.31 -0.36
N SER A 83 9.77 -6.82 0.40
CA SER A 83 11.14 -6.99 -0.09
C SER A 83 11.19 -7.93 -1.30
N ASN A 84 12.09 -7.63 -2.23
CA ASN A 84 12.31 -8.40 -3.46
C ASN A 84 13.81 -8.74 -3.61
N PRO A 85 14.14 -9.90 -4.20
CA PRO A 85 13.22 -10.97 -4.61
C PRO A 85 12.68 -11.77 -3.42
N ASP A 86 13.41 -11.75 -2.30
CA ASP A 86 13.09 -12.51 -1.10
C ASP A 86 12.39 -11.59 -0.07
N PRO A 87 11.17 -11.95 0.39
CA PRO A 87 10.39 -11.14 1.33
C PRO A 87 10.92 -11.22 2.76
N GLU A 88 10.44 -10.33 3.62
CA GLU A 88 10.77 -10.31 5.06
C GLU A 88 10.42 -11.63 5.79
N ILE A 89 9.44 -12.38 5.27
CA ILE A 89 9.07 -13.72 5.71
C ILE A 89 8.55 -14.53 4.50
N ASP A 90 8.96 -15.79 4.41
CA ASP A 90 8.45 -16.71 3.40
C ASP A 90 6.91 -16.86 3.51
N PRO A 91 6.14 -16.68 2.42
CA PRO A 91 4.68 -16.78 2.47
C PRO A 91 4.14 -18.16 2.86
N ALA A 92 4.79 -19.25 2.43
CA ALA A 92 4.39 -20.60 2.83
C ALA A 92 4.62 -20.81 4.33
N LEU A 93 5.71 -20.26 4.88
CA LEU A 93 5.94 -20.25 6.31
C LEU A 93 4.88 -19.42 7.05
N ALA A 94 4.57 -18.21 6.57
CA ALA A 94 3.58 -17.34 7.19
C ALA A 94 2.19 -18.02 7.26
N HIS A 95 1.73 -18.64 6.17
CA HIS A 95 0.47 -19.39 6.12
C HIS A 95 0.48 -20.71 6.91
N LYS A 96 1.66 -21.24 7.24
CA LYS A 96 1.80 -22.38 8.16
C LYS A 96 1.57 -21.94 9.60
N VAL A 97 2.10 -20.77 9.99
CA VAL A 97 2.01 -20.20 11.33
C VAL A 97 0.63 -19.60 11.61
N ARG A 98 0.07 -18.85 10.65
CA ARG A 98 -1.22 -18.15 10.79
C ARG A 98 -2.18 -18.51 9.66
N LYS A 99 -3.41 -18.90 10.01
CA LYS A 99 -4.47 -19.22 9.04
C LYS A 99 -5.38 -18.03 8.72
N ASP A 100 -5.34 -17.01 9.55
CA ASP A 100 -6.16 -15.80 9.51
C ASP A 100 -5.43 -14.59 8.92
N ILE A 101 -4.19 -14.77 8.48
CA ILE A 101 -3.32 -13.72 7.92
C ILE A 101 -3.85 -13.22 6.56
N ILE A 102 -3.86 -11.89 6.39
CA ILE A 102 -3.99 -11.25 5.07
C ILE A 102 -2.59 -10.87 4.64
N MET A 103 -2.06 -11.58 3.65
CA MET A 103 -0.67 -11.42 3.22
C MET A 103 -0.56 -10.74 1.87
N ALA A 104 0.40 -9.82 1.73
CA ALA A 104 0.78 -9.23 0.45
C ALA A 104 2.30 -9.25 0.27
N THR A 105 2.75 -9.39 -0.98
CA THR A 105 4.19 -9.41 -1.32
C THR A 105 4.49 -8.57 -2.55
N GLY A 106 5.77 -8.34 -2.85
CA GLY A 106 6.19 -7.73 -4.12
C GLY A 106 6.13 -8.69 -5.32
N ARG A 107 6.03 -10.00 -5.07
CA ARG A 107 6.15 -11.02 -6.12
C ARG A 107 4.80 -11.32 -6.78
N SER A 108 4.85 -11.63 -8.08
CA SER A 108 3.65 -11.85 -8.90
C SER A 108 3.04 -13.25 -8.75
N ASP A 109 3.76 -14.18 -8.14
CA ASP A 109 3.32 -15.56 -7.93
C ASP A 109 2.41 -15.73 -6.69
N PHE A 110 2.19 -14.66 -5.92
CA PHE A 110 1.28 -14.65 -4.76
C PHE A 110 -0.01 -13.83 -5.01
N PRO A 111 -1.10 -14.08 -4.26
CA PRO A 111 -2.41 -13.49 -4.54
C PRO A 111 -2.43 -11.95 -4.54
N ASN A 112 -1.87 -11.33 -3.50
CA ASN A 112 -1.88 -9.88 -3.30
C ASN A 112 -0.51 -9.28 -3.64
N GLN A 113 -0.23 -9.12 -4.93
CA GLN A 113 1.00 -8.45 -5.36
C GLN A 113 0.87 -6.93 -5.20
N VAL A 114 1.70 -6.34 -4.34
CA VAL A 114 1.89 -4.89 -4.27
C VAL A 114 2.99 -4.50 -5.24
N ASN A 115 2.62 -3.78 -6.30
CA ASN A 115 3.55 -3.37 -7.34
C ASN A 115 3.34 -1.90 -7.74
N ASN A 116 4.44 -1.15 -7.84
CA ASN A 116 4.43 0.27 -8.21
C ASN A 116 3.78 0.55 -9.57
N VAL A 117 3.71 -0.45 -10.46
CA VAL A 117 3.02 -0.35 -11.76
C VAL A 117 1.54 0.01 -11.61
N LEU A 118 0.91 -0.29 -10.47
CA LEU A 118 -0.46 0.11 -10.15
C LEU A 118 -0.59 1.61 -9.87
N GLY A 119 0.51 2.29 -9.56
CA GLY A 119 0.54 3.70 -9.18
C GLY A 119 1.10 4.59 -10.28
N PHE A 120 2.41 4.48 -10.55
CA PHE A 120 3.13 5.51 -11.30
C PHE A 120 2.56 5.81 -12.70
N PRO A 121 2.22 4.83 -13.56
CA PRO A 121 1.74 5.14 -14.91
C PRO A 121 0.47 5.99 -14.88
N PHE A 122 -0.42 5.67 -13.95
CA PHE A 122 -1.75 6.26 -13.86
C PHE A 122 -1.76 7.61 -13.13
N ILE A 123 -0.98 7.73 -12.05
CA ILE A 123 -0.77 9.01 -11.38
C ILE A 123 -0.16 10.03 -12.34
N PHE A 124 0.87 9.62 -13.10
CA PHE A 124 1.48 10.50 -14.10
C PHE A 124 0.52 10.82 -15.23
N ARG A 125 -0.26 9.84 -15.73
CA ARG A 125 -1.27 10.09 -16.77
C ARG A 125 -2.24 11.19 -16.34
N GLY A 126 -2.89 11.04 -15.18
CA GLY A 126 -3.85 12.01 -14.66
C GLY A 126 -3.22 13.39 -14.44
N ALA A 127 -2.04 13.45 -13.83
CA ALA A 127 -1.32 14.70 -13.60
C ALA A 127 -0.92 15.41 -14.90
N LEU A 128 -0.46 14.67 -15.91
CA LEU A 128 -0.03 15.22 -17.20
C LEU A 128 -1.21 15.74 -18.02
N ASP A 129 -2.37 15.07 -17.98
CA ASP A 129 -3.55 15.49 -18.72
C ASP A 129 -4.11 16.84 -18.30
N VAL A 130 -4.02 17.17 -17.00
CA VAL A 130 -4.40 18.49 -16.48
C VAL A 130 -3.22 19.44 -16.28
N ARG A 131 -2.04 19.03 -16.77
CA ARG A 131 -0.77 19.75 -16.65
C ARG A 131 -0.53 20.22 -15.22
N ALA A 132 -0.69 19.35 -14.22
CA ALA A 132 -0.48 19.68 -12.82
C ALA A 132 0.94 20.24 -12.57
N ARG A 133 1.07 21.17 -11.62
CA ARG A 133 2.36 21.74 -11.19
C ARG A 133 3.13 20.86 -10.23
N ALA A 134 2.44 19.95 -9.54
CA ALA A 134 2.99 19.06 -8.53
C ALA A 134 2.10 17.81 -8.40
N ILE A 135 2.62 16.80 -7.71
CA ILE A 135 1.84 15.71 -7.14
C ILE A 135 1.70 15.99 -5.64
N ASN A 136 0.49 16.31 -5.18
CA ASN A 136 0.23 16.60 -3.76
C ASN A 136 -0.52 15.45 -3.07
N ASP A 137 -0.79 15.59 -1.77
CA ASP A 137 -1.46 14.56 -0.98
C ASP A 137 -2.87 14.27 -1.48
N ALA A 138 -3.64 15.29 -1.91
CA ALA A 138 -4.98 15.09 -2.48
C ALA A 138 -4.96 14.16 -3.71
N MET A 139 -3.96 14.33 -4.59
CA MET A 139 -3.77 13.47 -5.75
C MET A 139 -3.34 12.05 -5.36
N GLN A 140 -2.50 11.89 -4.32
CA GLN A 140 -2.12 10.56 -3.83
C GLN A 140 -3.30 9.81 -3.21
N ILE A 141 -4.14 10.51 -2.42
CA ILE A 141 -5.38 9.96 -1.86
C ILE A 141 -6.32 9.55 -2.99
N ALA A 142 -6.52 10.40 -4.00
CA ALA A 142 -7.38 10.07 -5.15
C ALA A 142 -6.89 8.83 -5.92
N ALA A 143 -5.58 8.60 -6.01
CA ALA A 143 -5.04 7.38 -6.59
C ALA A 143 -5.34 6.14 -5.72
N VAL A 144 -5.23 6.25 -4.39
CA VAL A 144 -5.62 5.18 -3.45
C VAL A 144 -7.10 4.86 -3.60
N GLU A 145 -7.95 5.87 -3.63
CA GLU A 145 -9.40 5.71 -3.77
C GLU A 145 -9.79 5.11 -5.13
N GLY A 146 -9.13 5.52 -6.23
CA GLY A 146 -9.33 4.92 -7.54
C GLY A 146 -8.97 3.42 -7.58
N LEU A 147 -7.84 3.04 -6.96
CA LEU A 147 -7.45 1.62 -6.83
C LEU A 147 -8.44 0.85 -5.94
N ARG A 148 -8.86 1.43 -4.81
CA ARG A 148 -9.83 0.83 -3.90
C ARG A 148 -11.15 0.58 -4.61
N ALA A 149 -11.69 1.57 -5.31
CA ALA A 149 -12.93 1.46 -6.06
C ALA A 149 -12.85 0.33 -7.09
N LEU A 150 -11.80 0.31 -7.93
CA LEU A 150 -11.61 -0.75 -8.92
C LEU A 150 -11.53 -2.15 -8.28
N THR A 151 -10.89 -2.28 -7.12
CA THR A 151 -10.77 -3.57 -6.42
C THR A 151 -12.12 -4.13 -5.99
N HIS A 152 -13.10 -3.25 -5.72
CA HIS A 152 -14.45 -3.66 -5.30
C HIS A 152 -15.38 -3.92 -6.49
N GLU A 153 -14.97 -3.61 -7.72
CA GLU A 153 -15.75 -3.94 -8.92
C GLU A 153 -15.65 -5.42 -9.28
N PRO A 154 -16.72 -6.02 -9.84
CA PRO A 154 -16.64 -7.37 -10.40
C PRO A 154 -15.49 -7.50 -11.40
N VAL A 155 -14.75 -8.61 -11.37
CA VAL A 155 -13.61 -8.82 -12.27
C VAL A 155 -14.09 -9.47 -13.58
N PRO A 156 -13.90 -8.82 -14.76
CA PRO A 156 -14.28 -9.36 -16.05
C PRO A 156 -13.57 -10.68 -16.39
N ALA A 157 -14.27 -11.52 -17.16
CA ALA A 157 -13.76 -12.83 -17.59
C ALA A 157 -12.43 -12.75 -18.38
N GLU A 158 -12.21 -11.67 -19.14
CA GLU A 158 -10.95 -11.42 -19.86
C GLU A 158 -9.73 -11.26 -18.93
N ILE A 159 -9.93 -10.59 -17.79
CA ILE A 159 -8.87 -10.41 -16.78
C ILE A 159 -8.66 -11.73 -16.03
N LEU A 160 -9.74 -12.43 -15.66
CA LEU A 160 -9.66 -13.76 -15.05
C LEU A 160 -8.86 -14.74 -15.93
N ALA A 161 -9.14 -14.77 -17.23
CA ALA A 161 -8.41 -15.58 -18.20
C ALA A 161 -6.92 -15.22 -18.29
N THR A 162 -6.59 -13.92 -18.30
CA THR A 162 -5.20 -13.42 -18.34
C THR A 162 -4.39 -13.93 -17.14
N TYR A 163 -5.01 -13.97 -15.96
CA TYR A 163 -4.37 -14.42 -14.72
C TYR A 163 -4.59 -15.90 -14.40
N ARG A 164 -5.22 -16.67 -15.30
CA ARG A 164 -5.57 -18.09 -15.12
C ARG A 164 -6.30 -18.35 -13.79
N LYS A 165 -7.32 -17.53 -13.53
CA LYS A 165 -8.19 -17.63 -12.36
C LYS A 165 -9.62 -17.89 -12.81
N ASP A 166 -10.35 -18.68 -12.03
CA ASP A 166 -11.78 -18.91 -12.27
C ASP A 166 -12.64 -17.82 -11.62
N HIS A 167 -12.17 -17.24 -10.52
CA HIS A 167 -12.86 -16.22 -9.74
C HIS A 167 -11.88 -15.28 -9.04
N LEU A 168 -12.24 -14.00 -8.94
CA LEU A 168 -11.59 -12.98 -8.11
C LEU A 168 -12.66 -12.03 -7.58
N GLU A 169 -12.70 -11.85 -6.27
CA GLU A 169 -13.59 -10.91 -5.57
C GLU A 169 -12.86 -10.33 -4.37
N PHE A 170 -13.25 -9.13 -3.94
CA PHE A 170 -12.62 -8.48 -2.79
C PHE A 170 -12.65 -9.39 -1.55
N GLY A 171 -11.46 -9.70 -1.03
CA GLY A 171 -11.30 -10.64 0.08
C GLY A 171 -9.82 -10.88 0.44
N PRO A 172 -9.52 -11.80 1.37
CA PRO A 172 -8.16 -12.03 1.86
C PRO A 172 -7.12 -12.31 0.77
N ASP A 173 -7.52 -12.92 -0.34
CA ASP A 173 -6.65 -13.26 -1.48
C ASP A 173 -6.75 -12.27 -2.67
N TYR A 174 -7.53 -11.20 -2.54
CA TYR A 174 -7.67 -10.14 -3.53
C TYR A 174 -8.03 -8.81 -2.86
N ILE A 175 -7.01 -8.10 -2.37
CA ILE A 175 -7.14 -6.78 -1.72
C ILE A 175 -6.68 -5.61 -2.61
N ILE A 176 -6.14 -5.91 -3.78
CA ILE A 176 -5.51 -4.94 -4.70
C ILE A 176 -5.73 -5.43 -6.14
N PRO A 177 -6.01 -4.54 -7.12
CA PRO A 177 -6.31 -4.98 -8.48
C PRO A 177 -5.04 -5.49 -9.17
N LYS A 178 -5.22 -6.22 -10.27
CA LYS A 178 -4.08 -6.83 -10.95
C LYS A 178 -3.32 -5.81 -11.82
N PRO A 179 -1.98 -5.87 -11.88
CA PRO A 179 -1.12 -4.93 -12.63
C PRO A 179 -1.51 -4.62 -14.08
N PHE A 180 -2.07 -5.59 -14.80
CA PHE A 180 -2.44 -5.47 -16.21
C PHE A 180 -3.95 -5.40 -16.42
N ASP A 181 -4.70 -5.04 -15.38
CA ASP A 181 -6.13 -4.75 -15.51
C ASP A 181 -6.31 -3.45 -16.30
N PRO A 182 -6.82 -3.49 -17.55
CA PRO A 182 -6.93 -2.30 -18.39
C PRO A 182 -7.86 -1.23 -17.79
N ARG A 183 -8.76 -1.62 -16.87
CA ARG A 183 -9.68 -0.70 -16.20
C ARG A 183 -8.95 0.27 -15.27
N LEU A 184 -7.69 0.03 -14.90
CA LEU A 184 -6.89 1.01 -14.15
C LEU A 184 -6.87 2.39 -14.81
N MET A 185 -6.90 2.44 -16.16
CA MET A 185 -6.95 3.69 -16.92
C MET A 185 -8.24 4.49 -16.72
N ASP A 186 -9.34 3.81 -16.39
CA ASP A 186 -10.66 4.43 -16.21
C ASP A 186 -10.88 4.92 -14.77
N PHE A 187 -10.11 4.40 -13.80
CA PHE A 187 -10.31 4.70 -12.37
C PHE A 187 -9.27 5.67 -11.82
N VAL A 188 -7.98 5.42 -12.06
CA VAL A 188 -6.91 6.14 -11.36
C VAL A 188 -6.58 7.49 -12.01
N PRO A 189 -6.30 7.59 -13.33
CA PRO A 189 -6.00 8.87 -13.97
C PRO A 189 -7.08 9.96 -13.82
N PRO A 190 -8.39 9.69 -14.05
CA PRO A 190 -9.41 10.73 -13.88
C PRO A 190 -9.56 11.18 -12.43
N ALA A 191 -9.45 10.28 -11.44
CA ALA A 191 -9.47 10.64 -10.03
C ALA A 191 -8.30 11.59 -9.68
N VAL A 192 -7.09 11.27 -10.13
CA VAL A 192 -5.90 12.10 -9.93
C VAL A 192 -6.03 13.46 -10.63
N ALA A 193 -6.55 13.47 -11.86
CA ALA A 193 -6.80 14.69 -12.63
C ALA A 193 -7.81 15.62 -11.93
N GLN A 194 -8.91 15.06 -11.41
CA GLN A 194 -9.91 15.81 -10.65
C GLN A 194 -9.31 16.39 -9.37
N ALA A 195 -8.58 15.58 -8.59
CA ALA A 195 -7.93 16.05 -7.36
C ALA A 195 -6.89 17.16 -7.61
N ALA A 196 -6.19 17.12 -8.75
CA ALA A 196 -5.28 18.18 -9.15
C ALA A 196 -6.00 19.51 -9.46
N ILE A 197 -7.20 19.44 -10.04
CA ILE A 197 -8.06 20.62 -10.28
C ILE A 197 -8.58 21.16 -8.95
N ASP A 198 -9.16 20.30 -8.13
CA ASP A 198 -9.80 20.67 -6.85
C ASP A 198 -8.80 21.28 -5.87
N SER A 199 -7.56 20.79 -5.87
CA SER A 199 -6.46 21.33 -5.06
C SER A 199 -5.75 22.55 -5.68
N GLY A 200 -6.18 22.99 -6.87
CA GLY A 200 -5.67 24.20 -7.53
C GLY A 200 -4.27 24.06 -8.15
N VAL A 201 -3.74 22.84 -8.30
CA VAL A 201 -2.42 22.62 -8.91
C VAL A 201 -2.48 22.35 -10.41
N ALA A 202 -3.67 22.07 -10.97
CA ALA A 202 -3.91 21.93 -12.41
C ALA A 202 -3.75 23.27 -13.16
N ARG A 203 -3.50 23.19 -14.48
CA ARG A 203 -3.38 24.37 -15.37
C ARG A 203 -4.34 24.33 -16.55
N CYS A 204 -5.20 23.34 -16.64
CA CYS A 204 -6.28 23.26 -17.61
C CYS A 204 -7.47 22.49 -17.03
N ASP A 205 -8.59 22.58 -17.73
CA ASP A 205 -9.85 21.97 -17.32
C ASP A 205 -9.79 20.43 -17.38
N PHE A 206 -10.81 19.81 -16.79
CA PHE A 206 -10.95 18.35 -16.80
C PHE A 206 -11.07 17.82 -18.24
N PRO A 207 -10.26 16.82 -18.65
CA PRO A 207 -10.28 16.31 -20.01
C PRO A 207 -11.60 15.66 -20.40
N LYS A 208 -12.18 16.07 -21.54
CA LYS A 208 -13.46 15.55 -22.06
C LYS A 208 -13.49 14.05 -22.39
N HIS A 209 -12.32 13.43 -22.57
CA HIS A 209 -12.22 12.01 -22.92
C HIS A 209 -12.33 11.09 -21.69
N TYR A 210 -12.14 11.63 -20.49
CA TYR A 210 -12.46 10.90 -19.28
C TYR A 210 -13.98 10.82 -19.13
N LYS A 211 -14.47 9.63 -18.78
CA LYS A 211 -15.80 9.51 -18.19
C LYS A 211 -15.78 10.33 -16.88
N SER A 212 -16.93 10.90 -16.49
CA SER A 212 -17.07 11.60 -15.21
C SER A 212 -16.36 10.79 -14.13
N ALA A 213 -15.49 11.41 -13.33
CA ALA A 213 -14.76 10.69 -12.29
C ALA A 213 -15.75 9.83 -11.50
N PRO A 214 -15.46 8.52 -11.28
CA PRO A 214 -16.32 7.71 -10.45
C PRO A 214 -16.58 8.50 -9.17
N HIS A 215 -17.84 8.59 -8.75
CA HIS A 215 -18.21 9.34 -7.55
C HIS A 215 -17.43 8.73 -6.37
N LEU A 216 -16.31 9.36 -6.02
CA LEU A 216 -15.47 9.04 -4.87
C LEU A 216 -16.03 9.75 -3.64
#